data_AF-A0A2V8PIX5-F1
#
_entry.id   AF-A0A2V8PIX5-F1
#
_cell.length_a   1.000
_cell.length_b   1.000
_cell.length_c   1.000
_cell.angle_alpha   90.00
_cell.angle_beta   90.00
_cell.angle_gamma   90.00
#
_symmetry.space_group_name_H-M   'P 1'
#
loop_
_entity.id
_entity.type
_entity.pdbx_description
1 polymer ?
#
loop_
_entity_poly.entity_id
_entity_poly.type
_entity_poly.pdbx_seq_one_letter_code
_entity_poly.pdbx_strand_id
1 'polypeptide(L)' 'MRHAVFDPVAGAVPKLVITHARDAERANRILEKAEKHCLISNSIKTETKLEPEVSFAGE' A
#
# COMPACT_ATOMS: atom_id res chain seq x y z
N MET A 1 15.65 5.18 24.24
CA MET A 1 15.40 6.18 23.18
C MET A 1 15.05 5.45 21.89
N ARG A 2 13.77 5.33 21.58
CA ARG A 2 13.30 5.16 20.20
C ARG A 2 12.29 6.27 20.02
N HIS A 3 12.70 7.34 19.34
CA HIS A 3 11.77 8.33 18.86
C HIS A 3 10.84 7.59 17.89
N ALA A 4 9.63 7.30 18.35
CA ALA A 4 8.53 7.10 17.43
C ALA A 4 8.43 8.41 16.67
N VAL A 5 8.93 8.42 15.44
CA VAL A 5 8.68 9.51 14.51
C VAL A 5 7.16 9.52 14.37
N PHE A 6 6.53 10.55 14.91
CA PHE A 6 5.14 10.84 14.65
C PHE A 6 5.09 11.32 13.20
N ASP A 7 5.17 10.38 12.25
CA ASP A 7 4.97 10.66 10.84
C ASP A 7 3.50 11.10 10.70
N PRO A 8 3.22 12.37 10.34
CA PRO A 8 1.86 12.91 10.29
C PRO A 8 1.04 12.36 9.11
N VAL A 9 1.55 11.33 8.43
CA VAL A 9 0.92 10.66 7.30
C VAL A 9 0.12 9.48 7.84
N ALA A 10 -1.19 9.48 7.62
CA ALA A 10 -2.00 8.30 7.85
C ALA A 10 -1.63 7.24 6.80
N GLY A 11 -0.69 6.34 7.14
CA GLY A 11 -0.24 5.27 6.26
C GLY A 11 -1.27 4.14 6.20
N ALA A 12 -1.78 3.84 5.01
CA ALA A 12 -2.59 2.65 4.80
C ALA A 12 -1.66 1.47 4.50
N VAL A 13 -1.72 0.42 5.33
CA VAL A 13 -0.88 -0.79 5.22
C VAL A 13 -1.70 -1.99 4.77
N PRO A 14 -2.20 -2.03 3.51
CA PRO A 14 -3.04 -3.13 3.06
C PRO A 14 -2.20 -4.39 2.82
N LYS A 15 -2.75 -5.55 3.17
CA LYS A 15 -2.16 -6.85 2.81
C LYS A 15 -2.74 -7.34 1.50
N LEU A 16 -1.86 -7.62 0.53
CA LEU A 16 -2.21 -8.22 -0.75
C LEU A 16 -1.64 -9.64 -0.83
N VAL A 17 -2.52 -10.62 -0.94
CA VAL A 17 -2.12 -12.02 -1.17
C VAL A 17 -2.25 -12.31 -2.67
N ILE A 18 -1.16 -12.74 -3.29
CA ILE A 18 -1.10 -13.12 -4.71
C ILE A 18 -0.85 -14.62 -4.88
N THR A 19 -1.58 -15.25 -5.78
CA THR A 19 -1.52 -16.72 -5.94
C THR A 19 -0.29 -17.20 -6.71
N HIS A 20 0.19 -16.43 -7.70
CA HIS A 20 1.34 -16.82 -8.51
C HIS A 20 2.45 -15.77 -8.44
N ALA A 21 3.69 -16.23 -8.35
CA ALA A 21 4.87 -15.34 -8.33
C ALA A 21 4.95 -14.39 -9.53
N ARG A 22 4.52 -14.86 -10.71
CA ARG A 22 4.49 -14.05 -11.94
C ARG A 22 3.59 -12.82 -11.85
N ASP A 23 2.61 -12.82 -10.94
CA ASP A 23 1.67 -11.73 -10.79
C ASP A 23 2.23 -10.58 -9.92
N ALA A 24 3.40 -10.76 -9.30
CA ALA A 24 4.01 -9.77 -8.41
C ALA A 24 4.28 -8.42 -9.10
N GLU A 25 4.89 -8.41 -10.28
CA GLU A 25 5.14 -7.17 -11.02
C GLU A 25 3.85 -6.48 -11.45
N ARG A 26 2.81 -7.26 -11.79
CA ARG A 26 1.50 -6.73 -12.12
C ARG A 26 0.84 -6.13 -10.88
N ALA A 27 0.90 -6.82 -9.75
CA ALA A 27 0.36 -6.36 -8.48
C ALA A 27 0.98 -5.01 -8.07
N ASN A 28 2.31 -4.89 -8.12
CA ASN A 28 3.00 -3.64 -7.82
C ASN A 28 2.55 -2.47 -8.72
N ARG A 29 2.43 -2.71 -10.04
CA ARG A 29 1.92 -1.68 -10.97
C ARG A 29 0.49 -1.26 -10.70
N ILE A 30 -0.36 -2.18 -10.21
CA ILE A 30 -1.74 -1.86 -9.85
C ILE A 30 -1.77 -1.03 -8.57
N LEU A 31 -0.96 -1.39 -7.56
CA LEU A 31 -0.84 -0.65 -6.30
C LEU A 31 -0.37 0.78 -6.55
N GLU A 32 0.64 0.98 -7.40
CA GLU A 32 1.11 2.32 -7.79
C GLU A 32 0.01 3.16 -8.46
N LYS A 33 -0.77 2.54 -9.37
CA LYS A 33 -1.92 3.21 -10.00
C LYS A 33 -3.03 3.51 -9.00
N ALA A 34 -3.27 2.60 -8.05
CA ALA A 34 -4.27 2.79 -7.01
C ALA A 34 -3.89 3.97 -6.11
N GLU A 35 -2.62 4.09 -5.70
CA GLU A 35 -2.15 5.22 -4.91
C GLU A 35 -2.37 6.57 -5.64
N LYS A 36 -2.09 6.61 -6.95
CA LYS A 36 -2.28 7.82 -7.78
C LYS A 36 -3.75 8.17 -8.07
N HIS A 37 -4.63 7.17 -8.15
CA HIS A 37 -5.99 7.33 -8.68
C HIS A 37 -7.10 6.95 -7.68
N CYS A 38 -6.78 6.62 -6.43
CA CYS A 38 -7.78 6.26 -5.43
C CYS A 38 -8.66 7.47 -5.10
N LEU A 39 -9.96 7.35 -5.39
CA LEU A 39 -10.94 8.41 -5.12
C LEU A 39 -11.05 8.73 -3.63
N ILE A 40 -10.84 7.74 -2.75
CA ILE A 40 -10.91 7.92 -1.30
C ILE A 40 -9.71 8.76 -0.83
N SER A 41 -8.49 8.36 -1.19
CA SER A 41 -7.26 9.11 -0.84
C SER A 41 -7.29 10.54 -1.38
N ASN A 42 -7.82 10.74 -2.59
CA ASN A 42 -7.97 12.07 -3.18
C ASN A 42 -9.09 12.91 -2.54
N SER A 43 -10.03 12.29 -1.83
CA SER A 43 -11.17 12.97 -1.20
C SER A 43 -10.92 13.42 0.24
N ILE A 44 -9.81 13.01 0.85
CA ILE A 44 -9.44 13.37 2.21
C ILE A 44 -8.34 14.43 2.22
N LYS A 45 -8.33 15.30 3.24
CA LYS A 45 -7.37 16.42 3.35
C LYS A 45 -5.98 15.98 3.83
N THR A 46 -5.85 14.73 4.25
CA THR A 46 -4.64 14.18 4.87
C THR A 46 -3.81 13.47 3.81
N GLU A 47 -2.52 13.76 3.78
CA GLU A 47 -1.57 13.02 2.96
C GLU A 47 -1.63 11.53 3.36
N THR A 48 -1.89 10.67 2.38
CA THR A 48 -2.04 9.23 2.57
C THR A 48 -0.98 8.54 1.73
N LYS A 49 -0.16 7.70 2.37
CA LYS A 49 0.83 6.85 1.69
C LYS A 49 0.36 5.41 1.72
N LEU A 50 0.56 4.70 0.61
CA LEU A 50 0.26 3.28 0.50
C LEU A 50 1.52 2.47 0.82
N GLU A 51 1.47 1.66 1.89
CA GLU A 51 2.57 0.75 2.28
C GLU A 51 2.09 -0.71 2.20
N PRO A 52 1.94 -1.28 0.99
CA PRO A 52 1.34 -2.59 0.83
C PRO A 52 2.29 -3.73 1.22
N GLU A 53 1.79 -4.68 2.00
CA GLU A 53 2.47 -5.96 2.26
C GLU A 53 2.01 -6.99 1.23
N VAL A 54 2.90 -7.40 0.31
CA VAL A 54 2.60 -8.43 -0.70
C VAL A 54 3.12 -9.78 -0.23
N SER A 55 2.23 -10.77 -0.16
CA SER A 55 2.53 -12.15 0.25
C SER A 55 1.98 -13.15 -0.77
N PHE A 56 2.54 -14.36 -0.81
CA PHE A 56 2.11 -15.40 -1.75
C PHE A 56 1.12 -16.36 -1.07
N ALA A 57 0.07 -16.77 -1.77
CA ALA A 57 -0.84 -17.81 -1.27
C ALA A 57 -0.12 -19.16 -1.30
N GLY A 58 0.46 -19.60 -0.18
CA GLY A 58 1.16 -20.88 -0.12
C GLY A 58 2.25 -21.02 0.94
N GLU A 59 2.36 -20.08 1.89
CA GLU A 59 3.13 -20.26 3.13
C GLU A 59 2.21 -20.26 4.35
#